data_AF-A0A455SZ22-F1
#
_entry.id   AF-A0A455SZ22-F1
#
_cell.length_a   1.000
_cell.length_b   1.000
_cell.length_c   1.000
_cell.angle_alpha   90.00
_cell.angle_beta   90.00
_cell.angle_gamma   90.00
#
_symmetry.space_group_name_H-M   'P 1'
#
loop_
_entity.id
_entity.type
_entity.pdbx_description
1 polymer ?
#
loop_
_entity_poly.entity_id
_entity_poly.type
_entity_poly.pdbx_seq_one_letter_code
_entity_poly.pdbx_strand_id
1 'polypeptide(L)' 'MKIQQFKYLHCSEDHEEGIILVDPETESIPVTDERGNVLYYCMGGQHVFSSDMNGLIMQSLLDDE' A
#
# COMPACT_ATOMS: atom_id res chain seq x y z
N MET A 1 -8.26 4.18 15.79
CA MET A 1 -7.90 3.39 14.59
C MET A 1 -7.21 2.11 15.04
N LYS A 2 -7.68 0.94 14.60
CA LYS A 2 -7.04 -0.36 14.88
C LYS A 2 -6.05 -0.65 13.74
N ILE A 3 -4.77 -0.41 13.98
CA ILE A 3 -3.65 -0.55 13.04
C ILE A 3 -3.56 -1.98 12.44
N GLN A 4 -4.12 -2.98 13.13
CA GLN A 4 -4.12 -4.38 12.70
C GLN A 4 -4.88 -4.65 11.39
N GLN A 5 -5.81 -3.78 10.97
CA GLN A 5 -6.57 -3.95 9.72
C GLN A 5 -5.88 -3.34 8.48
N PHE A 6 -4.77 -2.62 8.63
CA PHE A 6 -4.08 -1.92 7.54
C PHE A 6 -2.70 -2.51 7.21
N LYS A 7 -2.30 -3.61 7.84
CA LYS A 7 -0.97 -4.18 7.60
C LYS A 7 -0.89 -4.91 6.25
N TYR A 8 -2.00 -5.54 5.87
CA TYR A 8 -2.12 -6.34 4.66
C TYR A 8 -3.35 -5.87 3.88
N LEU A 9 -3.17 -5.65 2.58
CA LEU A 9 -4.25 -5.28 1.68
C LEU A 9 -4.18 -6.13 0.44
N HIS A 10 -5.32 -6.63 -0.03
CA HIS A 10 -5.34 -7.44 -1.25
C HIS A 10 -4.97 -6.55 -2.44
N CYS A 11 -4.04 -7.00 -3.28
CA CYS A 11 -3.75 -6.35 -4.55
C CYS A 11 -4.87 -6.69 -5.54
N SER A 12 -5.43 -5.69 -6.22
CA SER A 12 -6.49 -5.87 -7.20
C SER A 12 -6.04 -6.56 -8.48
N GLU A 13 -4.75 -6.45 -8.82
CA GLU A 13 -4.19 -6.97 -10.07
C GLU A 13 -3.89 -8.47 -9.96
N ASP A 14 -3.15 -8.89 -8.94
CA ASP A 14 -2.63 -10.26 -8.83
C ASP A 14 -3.40 -11.13 -7.83
N HIS A 15 -4.39 -10.58 -7.14
CA HIS A 15 -5.12 -11.25 -6.04
C HIS A 15 -4.19 -11.81 -4.93
N GLU A 16 -3.01 -11.22 -4.79
CA GLU A 16 -2.07 -11.51 -3.70
C GLU A 16 -2.12 -10.45 -2.60
N GLU A 17 -1.55 -10.73 -1.44
CA GLU A 17 -1.46 -9.76 -0.35
C GLU A 17 -0.31 -8.77 -0.57
N GLY A 18 -0.65 -7.49 -0.57
CA GLY A 18 0.30 -6.39 -0.45
C GLY A 18 0.61 -6.07 1.01
N ILE A 19 1.88 -5.75 1.27
CA ILE A 19 2.38 -5.39 2.60
C ILE A 19 2.55 -3.88 2.67
N ILE A 20 2.10 -3.26 3.76
CA ILE A 20 2.26 -1.82 3.99
C ILE A 20 3.74 -1.40 3.93
N LEU A 21 4.02 -0.30 3.23
CA LEU A 21 5.33 0.34 3.26
C LEU A 21 5.42 1.30 4.45
N VAL A 22 6.52 1.19 5.20
CA VAL A 22 6.81 2.05 6.35
C VAL A 22 8.13 2.78 6.16
N ASP A 23 8.23 3.94 6.78
CA ASP A 23 9.46 4.70 6.87
C ASP A 23 10.57 3.83 7.53
N PRO A 24 11.76 3.73 6.92
CA PRO A 24 12.82 2.83 7.39
C PRO A 24 13.51 3.32 8.67
N GLU A 25 13.43 4.60 9.01
CA GLU A 25 14.01 5.12 10.26
C GLU A 25 13.12 4.81 11.46
N THR A 26 11.80 4.85 11.25
CA THR A 26 10.81 4.70 12.33
C THR A 26 10.16 3.31 12.39
N GLU A 27 10.23 2.54 11.30
CA GLU A 27 9.63 1.21 11.10
C GLU A 27 8.13 1.10 11.47
N SER A 28 7.46 2.24 11.65
CA SER A 28 6.12 2.30 12.24
C SER A 28 5.22 3.37 11.64
N ILE A 29 5.80 4.33 10.91
CA ILE A 29 5.06 5.37 10.20
C ILE A 29 4.83 4.90 8.76
N PRO A 30 3.58 4.77 8.30
CA PRO A 30 3.28 4.42 6.91
C PRO A 30 3.82 5.47 5.93
N VAL A 31 4.35 5.00 4.80
CA VAL A 31 4.67 5.87 3.66
C VAL A 31 3.37 6.23 2.93
N THR A 32 3.23 7.50 2.57
CA THR A 32 2.07 8.00 1.81
C THR A 32 2.48 8.64 0.50
N ASP A 33 1.60 8.59 -0.50
CA ASP A 33 1.74 9.37 -1.73
C ASP A 33 1.46 10.88 -1.50
N GLU A 34 1.59 11.69 -2.56
CA GLU A 34 1.34 13.14 -2.53
C GLU A 34 -0.09 13.51 -2.13
N ARG A 35 -1.03 12.55 -2.20
CA ARG A 35 -2.45 12.71 -1.85
C ARG A 35 -2.74 12.23 -0.43
N GLY A 36 -1.73 11.71 0.28
CA GLY A 36 -1.87 11.16 1.63
C GLY A 36 -2.43 9.74 1.68
N ASN A 37 -2.46 9.01 0.55
CA ASN A 37 -2.85 7.60 0.53
C ASN A 37 -1.68 6.73 0.97
N VAL A 38 -1.97 5.67 1.72
CA VAL A 38 -0.96 4.73 2.23
C VAL A 38 -0.47 3.83 1.11
N LEU A 39 0.85 3.62 1.03
CA LEU A 39 1.46 2.75 0.04
C LEU A 39 1.65 1.31 0.54
N TYR A 40 1.46 0.37 -0.37
CA TYR A 40 1.65 -1.07 -0.17
C TYR A 40 2.50 -1.63 -1.30
N TYR A 41 3.25 -2.69 -1.02
CA TYR A 41 4.02 -3.42 -2.00
C TYR A 41 3.43 -4.83 -2.20
N CYS A 42 3.03 -5.14 -3.43
CA CYS A 42 2.58 -6.46 -3.84
C CYS A 42 3.79 -7.34 -4.18
N MET A 43 3.95 -8.48 -3.50
CA MET A 43 5.07 -9.39 -3.78
C MET A 43 4.86 -10.19 -5.07
N GLY A 44 3.64 -10.64 -5.37
CA GLY A 44 3.31 -11.38 -6.58
C GLY A 44 3.48 -10.57 -7.86
N GLY A 45 2.94 -9.34 -7.86
CA GLY A 45 3.04 -8.41 -8.98
C GLY A 45 4.29 -7.56 -9.03
N GLN A 46 5.11 -7.58 -7.96
CA GLN A 46 6.31 -6.76 -7.82
C GLN A 46 6.08 -5.26 -8.10
N HIS A 47 4.97 -4.72 -7.60
CA HIS A 47 4.60 -3.32 -7.81
C HIS A 47 4.10 -2.66 -6.53
N VAL A 48 4.06 -1.32 -6.54
CA VAL A 48 3.53 -0.49 -5.46
C VAL A 48 2.12 -0.03 -5.80
N PHE A 49 1.20 -0.11 -4.85
CA PHE A 49 -0.15 0.42 -4.99
C PHE A 49 -0.56 1.23 -3.76
N SER A 50 -1.55 2.12 -3.92
CA SER A 50 -2.00 2.98 -2.83
C SER A 50 -3.40 2.64 -2.36
N SER A 51 -3.71 2.98 -1.12
CA SER A 51 -5.03 2.86 -0.52
C SER A 51 -5.36 4.10 0.26
N ASP A 52 -6.62 4.52 0.18
CA ASP A 52 -7.11 5.57 1.07
C ASP A 52 -7.14 5.11 2.54
N MET A 53 -7.41 6.05 3.46
CA MET A 53 -7.52 5.76 4.90
C MET A 53 -8.68 4.83 5.27
N ASN A 54 -9.58 4.53 4.33
CA ASN A 54 -10.72 3.64 4.51
C ASN A 54 -10.44 2.22 3.99
N GLY A 55 -9.26 1.97 3.43
CA GLY A 55 -8.90 0.66 2.86
C GLY A 55 -9.39 0.45 1.44
N LEU A 56 -9.82 1.51 0.74
CA LEU A 56 -10.14 1.44 -0.68
C LEU A 56 -8.85 1.57 -1.49
N ILE A 57 -8.55 0.50 -2.23
CA ILE A 57 -7.44 0.45 -3.19
C ILE A 57 -7.67 1.53 -4.23
N MET A 58 -6.70 2.43 -4.34
CA MET A 58 -6.58 3.36 -5.44
C MET A 58 -5.63 2.67 -6.43
N GLN A 59 -6.17 2.07 -7.50
CA GLN A 59 -5.36 1.44 -8.55
C GLN A 59 -4.21 2.37 -8.96
N SER A 60 -2.98 1.87 -8.90
CA SER A 60 -1.77 2.66 -9.07
C SER A 60 -1.68 3.26 -10.47
N LEU A 61 -1.47 4.57 -10.51
CA LEU A 61 -0.96 5.34 -11.64
C LEU A 61 0.58 5.22 -11.73
N LEU A 62 1.13 4.02 -11.66
CA LEU A 62 2.57 3.80 -11.85
C LEU A 62 2.80 2.59 -12.77
N ASP A 63 2.22 2.69 -13.97
CA ASP A 63 2.82 2.14 -15.18
C ASP A 63 3.78 3.21 -15.72
N ASP A 64 5.00 3.28 -15.22
CA ASP A 64 6.07 4.03 -15.88
C ASP A 64 7.18 3.04 -16.28
N GLU A 65 7.22 2.75 -17.59
CA GLU A 65 8.43 2.35 -18.32
C GLU A 65 9.46 3.49 -18.33
#